data_AF-A0A0P0XAP7-F1
#
_entry.id   AF-A0A0P0XAP7-F1
#
_cell.length_a   1.000
_cell.length_b   1.000
_cell.length_c   1.000
_cell.angle_alpha   90.00
_cell.angle_beta   90.00
_cell.angle_gamma   90.00
#
_symmetry.space_group_name_H-M   'P 1'
#
loop_
_entity.id
_entity.type
_entity.pdbx_description
1 polymer ?
#
loop_
_entity_poly.entity_id
_entity_poly.type
_entity_poly.pdbx_seq_one_letter_code
_entity_poly.pdbx_strand_id
1 'polypeptide(L)'
;MRFILAGFGSPLKAEYKQLINGMGGQVLTSLEYEIATHIVPMGGREGAAIVWELDGKRVYSKEWLDSLLYVRPKALEASYTGRTRNGSQALYPGERRVRRRINFDSYHDDGASLCSKHHDIFKCPFDKSTQTTLLQFAEKNRKNLIYAGPTPGSFDTHWSIVGSTEIKLKLRRAFRLIQALHKENISLCGKFGAENFFYDDDNNARIGNLMEDNLKYGADLSDKNLDYESFVKMVKKEVFVRTSIPNSLSEWLCLMSSGVKGFEYLLCHHDGLMEPRQNASSFMSLHDIFLEIETSDPAAYGSVLSDLRQYNYWKSKMPNNSFLKSTKEYMDKDGKQIEYKDDVKDLLRFLRNCRRHAAQFKEDEFPSIVDHFYPKLMCDFQKAMFKQWHRLLKAELSAELQTLPADTGVL
;
A
#
# COMPACT_ATOMS: atom_id res chain seq x y z
N MET A 1 -9.20 5.16 -19.39
CA MET A 1 -7.98 4.74 -18.65
C MET A 1 -7.97 5.39 -17.27
N ARG A 2 -7.43 4.74 -16.22
CA ARG A 2 -7.42 5.26 -14.84
C ARG A 2 -5.99 5.54 -14.37
N PHE A 3 -5.66 6.80 -14.07
CA PHE A 3 -4.30 7.29 -13.80
C PHE A 3 -4.10 7.68 -12.34
N ILE A 4 -2.91 7.42 -11.80
CA ILE A 4 -2.37 8.14 -10.65
C ILE A 4 -1.20 9.00 -11.10
N LEU A 5 -1.29 10.30 -10.85
CA LEU A 5 -0.22 11.27 -11.09
C LEU A 5 0.69 11.33 -9.85
N ALA A 6 1.64 10.41 -9.76
CA ALA A 6 2.48 10.23 -8.59
C ALA A 6 3.49 11.39 -8.47
N GLY A 7 3.37 12.14 -7.38
CA GLY A 7 4.29 13.21 -7.06
C GLY A 7 4.01 14.55 -7.76
N PHE A 8 2.99 14.64 -8.59
CA PHE A 8 2.51 15.91 -9.15
C PHE A 8 1.90 16.74 -8.02
N GLY A 9 2.35 17.99 -7.86
CA GLY A 9 1.74 18.94 -6.93
C GLY A 9 0.78 19.90 -7.63
N SER A 10 -0.14 20.49 -6.89
CA SER A 10 -0.93 21.63 -7.39
C SER A 10 -0.04 22.86 -7.65
N PRO A 11 -0.27 23.62 -8.74
CA PRO A 11 -1.43 23.55 -9.65
C PRO A 11 -1.29 22.55 -10.81
N LEU A 12 -0.09 22.03 -11.07
CA LEU A 12 0.21 21.15 -12.22
C LEU A 12 -0.70 19.91 -12.25
N LYS A 13 -0.93 19.27 -11.09
CA LYS A 13 -1.82 18.11 -10.99
C LYS A 13 -3.25 18.40 -11.48
N ALA A 14 -3.76 19.60 -11.21
CA ALA A 14 -5.11 20.00 -11.62
C ALA A 14 -5.20 20.20 -13.13
N GLU A 15 -4.19 20.81 -13.74
CA GLU A 15 -4.08 20.96 -15.20
C GLU A 15 -4.08 19.60 -15.90
N TYR A 16 -3.23 18.67 -15.46
CA TYR A 16 -3.17 17.33 -16.04
C TYR A 16 -4.45 16.54 -15.81
N LYS A 17 -5.10 16.70 -14.65
CA LYS A 17 -6.41 16.10 -14.38
C LYS A 17 -7.45 16.58 -15.39
N GLN A 18 -7.49 17.88 -15.70
CA GLN A 18 -8.42 18.42 -16.68
C GLN A 18 -8.14 17.87 -18.08
N LEU A 19 -6.88 17.84 -18.52
CA LEU A 19 -6.52 17.34 -19.85
C LEU A 19 -6.79 15.83 -20.01
N ILE A 20 -6.42 15.02 -19.01
CA ILE A 20 -6.68 13.57 -19.00
C ILE A 20 -8.18 13.28 -19.05
N ASN A 21 -8.97 13.99 -18.25
CA ASN A 21 -10.42 13.86 -18.24
C ASN A 21 -11.01 14.24 -19.63
N GLY A 22 -10.48 15.30 -20.26
CA GLY A 22 -10.86 15.71 -21.61
C GLY A 22 -10.61 14.66 -22.69
N MET A 23 -9.67 13.72 -22.47
CA MET A 23 -9.38 12.61 -23.39
C MET A 23 -10.07 11.29 -23.02
N GLY A 24 -11.03 11.31 -22.08
CA GLY A 24 -11.74 10.10 -21.61
C GLY A 24 -10.93 9.27 -20.60
N GLY A 25 -9.85 9.83 -20.04
CA GLY A 25 -9.18 9.29 -18.88
C GLY A 25 -9.86 9.70 -17.57
N GLN A 26 -9.40 9.11 -16.47
CA GLN A 26 -9.79 9.51 -15.12
C GLN A 26 -8.53 9.58 -14.27
N VAL A 27 -8.33 10.70 -13.56
CA VAL A 27 -7.28 10.81 -12.54
C VAL A 27 -7.84 10.46 -11.17
N LEU A 28 -7.23 9.44 -10.57
CA LEU A 28 -7.56 8.88 -9.27
C LEU A 28 -6.60 9.39 -8.18
N THR A 29 -7.02 9.21 -6.94
CA THR A 29 -6.22 9.46 -5.74
C THR A 29 -5.34 8.25 -5.38
N SER A 30 -4.38 8.43 -4.47
CA SER A 30 -3.60 7.31 -3.92
C SER A 30 -4.46 6.33 -3.09
N LEU A 31 -5.65 6.76 -2.65
CA LEU A 31 -6.64 5.93 -1.96
C LEU A 31 -7.38 4.96 -2.90
N GLU A 32 -7.20 5.12 -4.21
CA GLU A 32 -7.83 4.31 -5.26
C GLU A 32 -6.79 3.54 -6.10
N TYR A 33 -5.58 3.31 -5.54
CA TYR A 33 -4.47 2.64 -6.22
C TYR A 33 -4.81 1.26 -6.78
N GLU A 34 -5.68 0.48 -6.12
CA GLU A 34 -6.06 -0.85 -6.61
C GLU A 34 -6.70 -0.78 -8.00
N ILE A 35 -7.62 0.17 -8.23
CA ILE A 35 -8.33 0.30 -9.51
C ILE A 35 -7.55 1.12 -10.55
N ALA A 36 -6.46 1.77 -10.15
CA ALA A 36 -5.58 2.47 -11.07
C ALA A 36 -4.95 1.51 -12.08
N THR A 37 -4.80 1.95 -13.32
CA THR A 37 -4.23 1.15 -14.42
C THR A 37 -2.88 1.71 -14.87
N HIS A 38 -2.70 3.02 -14.73
CA HIS A 38 -1.53 3.76 -15.20
C HIS A 38 -0.97 4.62 -14.06
N ILE A 39 0.35 4.67 -13.91
CA ILE A 39 1.02 5.57 -12.98
C ILE A 39 2.01 6.44 -13.76
N VAL A 40 1.95 7.75 -13.51
CA VAL A 40 2.88 8.71 -14.11
C VAL A 40 3.64 9.41 -12.98
N PRO A 41 4.89 9.02 -12.69
CA PRO A 41 5.74 9.70 -11.72
C PRO A 41 6.35 10.99 -12.27
N MET A 42 6.35 12.03 -11.44
CA MET A 42 7.01 13.31 -11.73
C MET A 42 8.54 13.17 -11.77
N GLY A 43 9.12 12.34 -10.90
CA GLY A 43 10.57 12.14 -10.77
C GLY A 43 11.17 11.08 -11.70
N GLY A 44 10.46 10.70 -12.77
CA GLY A 44 10.87 9.63 -13.68
C GLY A 44 10.57 8.22 -13.16
N ARG A 45 11.02 7.20 -13.91
CA ARG A 45 10.68 5.78 -13.67
C ARG A 45 11.58 5.08 -12.63
N GLU A 46 12.55 5.74 -12.04
CA GLU A 46 13.51 5.02 -11.17
C GLU A 46 12.90 4.59 -9.82
N GLY A 47 13.27 3.38 -9.38
CA GLY A 47 12.91 2.80 -8.08
C GLY A 47 11.45 2.34 -8.00
N ALA A 48 10.52 3.29 -7.84
CA ALA A 48 9.11 3.04 -7.62
C ALA A 48 8.42 2.37 -8.82
N ALA A 49 8.91 2.57 -10.05
CA ALA A 49 8.31 1.94 -11.22
C ALA A 49 8.40 0.42 -11.17
N ILE A 50 9.51 -0.14 -10.66
CA ILE A 50 9.65 -1.60 -10.49
C ILE A 50 8.52 -2.11 -9.59
N VAL A 51 8.27 -1.42 -8.49
CA VAL A 51 7.23 -1.78 -7.52
C VAL A 51 5.82 -1.66 -8.12
N TRP A 52 5.57 -0.68 -8.99
CA TRP A 52 4.29 -0.47 -9.65
C TRP A 52 4.06 -1.44 -10.83
N GLU A 53 5.08 -1.71 -11.63
CA GLU A 53 5.02 -2.66 -12.74
C GLU A 53 4.82 -4.09 -12.23
N LEU A 54 5.50 -4.43 -11.14
CA LEU A 54 5.26 -5.67 -10.40
C LEU A 54 3.84 -5.74 -9.81
N ASP A 55 3.18 -4.61 -9.57
CA ASP A 55 1.77 -4.56 -9.19
C ASP A 55 0.81 -4.59 -10.41
N GLY A 56 1.32 -4.84 -11.62
CA GLY A 56 0.55 -4.88 -12.86
C GLY A 56 0.13 -3.50 -13.37
N LYS A 57 0.70 -2.42 -12.83
CA LYS A 57 0.43 -1.05 -13.28
C LYS A 57 1.34 -0.72 -14.46
N ARG A 58 0.82 0.01 -15.44
CA ARG A 58 1.65 0.55 -16.52
C ARG A 58 2.28 1.86 -16.08
N VAL A 59 3.61 1.95 -16.08
CA VAL A 59 4.32 3.17 -15.64
C VAL A 59 4.88 3.91 -16.84
N TYR A 60 4.48 5.17 -16.99
CA TYR A 60 4.91 6.04 -18.09
C TYR A 60 5.57 7.30 -17.55
N SER A 61 6.50 7.87 -18.32
CA SER A 61 7.15 9.12 -17.91
C SER A 61 6.23 10.33 -18.13
N LYS A 62 6.55 11.45 -17.48
CA LYS A 62 5.86 12.71 -17.72
C LYS A 62 5.96 13.12 -19.19
N GLU A 63 7.12 12.94 -19.83
CA GLU A 63 7.35 13.30 -21.24
C GLU A 63 6.45 12.49 -22.19
N TRP A 64 6.21 11.21 -21.87
CA TRP A 64 5.24 10.41 -22.62
C TRP A 64 3.84 11.01 -22.52
N LEU A 65 3.42 11.38 -21.30
CA LEU A 65 2.11 11.98 -21.07
C LEU A 65 2.01 13.34 -21.78
N ASP A 66 3.07 14.15 -21.75
CA ASP A 66 3.14 15.44 -22.45
C ASP A 66 3.00 15.26 -23.97
N SER A 67 3.64 14.23 -24.53
CA SER A 67 3.53 13.93 -25.97
C SER A 67 2.09 13.57 -26.38
N LEU A 68 1.35 12.91 -25.49
CA LEU A 68 -0.04 12.54 -25.68
C LEU A 68 -0.98 13.75 -25.56
N LEU A 69 -0.77 14.59 -24.54
CA LEU A 69 -1.65 15.71 -24.23
C LEU A 69 -1.43 16.91 -25.15
N TYR A 70 -0.18 17.21 -25.51
CA TYR A 70 0.18 18.48 -26.17
C TYR A 70 0.67 18.32 -27.60
N VAL A 71 1.24 17.16 -28.00
CA VAL A 71 1.86 17.00 -29.33
C VAL A 71 0.94 16.30 -30.32
N ARG A 72 0.25 15.23 -29.90
CA ARG A 72 -0.73 14.52 -30.73
C ARG A 72 -1.91 14.02 -29.89
N PRO A 73 -2.95 14.84 -29.68
CA PRO A 73 -4.14 14.39 -28.96
C PRO A 73 -4.81 13.26 -29.74
N LYS A 74 -4.59 12.03 -29.28
CA LYS A 74 -5.34 10.84 -29.71
C LYS A 74 -6.20 10.39 -28.55
N ALA A 75 -7.44 10.02 -28.84
CA ALA A 75 -8.35 9.46 -27.85
C ALA A 75 -7.69 8.28 -27.13
N LEU A 76 -7.81 8.24 -25.80
CA LEU A 76 -7.27 7.16 -24.99
C LEU A 76 -8.19 5.94 -25.14
N GLU A 77 -7.88 5.03 -26.06
CA GLU A 77 -8.66 3.80 -26.23
C GLU A 77 -8.61 2.94 -24.97
N ALA A 78 -9.79 2.65 -24.42
CA ALA A 78 -9.95 1.87 -23.22
C ALA A 78 -9.77 0.38 -23.54
N SER A 79 -8.73 -0.24 -22.98
CA SER A 79 -8.64 -1.70 -22.93
C SER A 79 -9.58 -2.21 -21.83
N TYR A 80 -10.72 -2.77 -22.23
CA TYR A 80 -11.59 -3.56 -21.35
C TYR A 80 -10.97 -4.95 -21.20
N THR A 81 -10.52 -5.31 -19.99
CA THR A 81 -10.33 -6.73 -19.63
C THR A 81 -11.25 -7.03 -18.47
N GLY A 82 -12.47 -7.42 -18.81
CA GLY A 82 -13.39 -8.06 -17.88
C GLY A 82 -12.94 -9.49 -17.62
N ARG A 83 -12.90 -9.90 -16.35
CA ARG A 83 -13.03 -11.29 -15.94
C ARG A 83 -14.12 -11.37 -14.88
N THR A 84 -15.25 -11.92 -15.28
CA THR A 84 -16.31 -12.43 -14.41
C THR A 84 -15.85 -13.76 -13.81
N ARG A 85 -15.95 -13.91 -12.48
CA ARG A 85 -15.89 -15.21 -11.80
C ARG A 85 -17.31 -15.60 -11.40
N ASN A 86 -17.77 -16.74 -11.89
CA ASN A 86 -18.98 -17.40 -11.40
C ASN A 86 -18.62 -18.26 -10.19
N GLY A 87 -19.39 -18.13 -9.12
CA GLY A 87 -19.31 -19.01 -7.95
C GLY A 87 -20.19 -20.24 -8.09
N SER A 88 -19.85 -21.28 -7.34
CA SER A 88 -20.74 -22.39 -7.00
C SER A 88 -20.39 -22.93 -5.60
N GLN A 89 -21.43 -23.17 -4.80
CA GLN A 89 -21.40 -23.78 -3.47
C GLN A 89 -21.34 -25.32 -3.58
N ALA A 90 -20.68 -25.99 -2.62
CA ALA A 90 -21.04 -27.35 -2.22
C ALA A 90 -20.57 -27.66 -0.78
N LEU A 91 -21.33 -28.53 -0.12
CA LEU A 91 -21.31 -28.94 1.29
C LEU A 91 -20.44 -30.19 1.51
N TYR A 92 -19.83 -30.34 2.69
CA TYR A 92 -19.08 -31.54 3.11
C TYR A 92 -19.97 -32.68 3.60
N PRO A 93 -19.47 -33.94 3.61
CA PRO A 93 -18.97 -34.49 4.89
C PRO A 93 -17.71 -35.37 4.75
N GLY A 94 -16.99 -35.54 5.87
CA GLY A 94 -15.62 -36.03 5.91
C GLY A 94 -15.41 -37.51 6.24
N GLU A 95 -14.15 -37.91 6.11
CA GLU A 95 -13.58 -39.13 6.71
C GLU A 95 -12.16 -38.85 7.21
N ARG A 96 -11.83 -39.39 8.39
CA ARG A 96 -10.49 -39.33 8.99
C ARG A 96 -9.51 -40.19 8.22
N ARG A 97 -8.35 -39.66 7.81
CA ARG A 97 -7.12 -40.46 7.57
C ARG A 97 -5.84 -39.61 7.50
N VAL A 98 -4.83 -40.09 8.23
CA VAL A 98 -3.35 -39.94 8.10
C VAL A 98 -2.82 -38.67 7.41
N ARG A 99 -2.06 -37.84 8.16
CA ARG A 99 -1.41 -36.59 7.70
C ARG A 99 -0.64 -36.77 6.37
N ARG A 100 -1.14 -36.19 5.28
CA ARG A 100 -0.50 -36.11 3.97
C ARG A 100 -0.43 -34.64 3.50
N ARG A 101 0.59 -34.31 2.69
CA ARG A 101 0.67 -32.99 2.03
C ARG A 101 -0.53 -32.83 1.09
N ILE A 102 -1.06 -31.61 0.94
CA ILE A 102 -2.14 -31.35 -0.03
C ILE A 102 -1.67 -31.78 -1.42
N ASN A 103 -2.43 -32.66 -2.04
CA ASN A 103 -2.31 -32.90 -3.46
C ASN A 103 -3.07 -31.80 -4.21
N PHE A 104 -2.38 -30.72 -4.58
CA PHE A 104 -2.95 -29.58 -5.29
C PHE A 104 -3.51 -29.93 -6.68
N ASP A 105 -3.18 -31.12 -7.20
CA ASP A 105 -3.68 -31.69 -8.46
C ASP A 105 -4.88 -32.63 -8.28
N SER A 106 -5.28 -32.93 -7.03
CA SER A 106 -6.49 -33.73 -6.82
C SER A 106 -7.73 -32.92 -7.22
N TYR A 107 -8.57 -33.52 -8.06
CA TYR A 107 -9.85 -32.97 -8.47
C TYR A 107 -10.76 -32.85 -7.25
N HIS A 108 -11.24 -31.63 -6.98
CA HIS A 108 -12.37 -31.44 -6.07
C HIS A 108 -13.69 -31.76 -6.79
N ASP A 109 -14.82 -31.70 -6.09
CA ASP A 109 -16.12 -32.21 -6.52
C ASP A 109 -16.63 -31.67 -7.88
N ASP A 110 -16.06 -30.60 -8.41
CA ASP A 110 -16.42 -30.03 -9.72
C ASP A 110 -15.41 -30.33 -10.84
N GLY A 111 -14.47 -31.25 -10.62
CA GLY A 111 -13.54 -31.67 -11.65
C GLY A 111 -12.48 -30.63 -12.02
N ALA A 112 -12.22 -29.65 -11.15
CA ALA A 112 -11.02 -28.81 -11.22
C ALA A 112 -10.17 -28.96 -9.94
N SER A 113 -8.86 -29.03 -10.11
CA SER A 113 -7.92 -29.07 -9.00
C SER A 113 -7.87 -27.72 -8.27
N LEU A 114 -7.53 -27.71 -6.98
CA LEU A 114 -7.41 -26.44 -6.23
C LEU A 114 -6.47 -25.45 -6.91
N CYS A 115 -5.39 -25.99 -7.49
CA CYS A 115 -4.42 -25.22 -8.24
C CYS A 115 -5.02 -24.62 -9.53
N SER A 116 -5.91 -25.32 -10.22
CA SER A 116 -6.49 -24.78 -11.47
C SER A 116 -7.53 -23.69 -11.20
N LYS A 117 -8.31 -23.79 -10.11
CA LYS A 117 -9.23 -22.72 -9.69
C LYS A 117 -8.54 -21.47 -9.16
N HIS A 118 -7.48 -21.68 -8.38
CA HIS A 118 -6.80 -20.63 -7.63
C HIS A 118 -5.31 -20.54 -8.01
N HIS A 119 -5.01 -20.67 -9.31
CA HIS A 119 -3.64 -20.66 -9.85
C HIS A 119 -2.85 -19.37 -9.54
N ASP A 120 -3.56 -18.28 -9.28
CA ASP A 120 -2.97 -17.00 -8.88
C ASP A 120 -2.58 -16.97 -7.39
N ILE A 121 -3.08 -17.93 -6.60
CA ILE A 121 -2.86 -18.02 -5.15
C ILE A 121 -1.89 -19.16 -4.83
N PHE A 122 -2.16 -20.37 -5.32
CA PHE A 122 -1.39 -21.56 -5.00
C PHE A 122 -0.29 -21.84 -6.02
N LYS A 123 0.80 -22.43 -5.54
CA LYS A 123 1.91 -22.87 -6.39
C LYS A 123 1.43 -23.96 -7.33
N CYS A 124 1.76 -23.80 -8.61
CA CYS A 124 1.50 -24.80 -9.64
C CYS A 124 2.51 -25.94 -9.57
N PRO A 125 2.08 -27.22 -9.47
CA PRO A 125 2.99 -28.37 -9.50
C PRO A 125 3.75 -28.51 -10.82
N PHE A 126 3.19 -27.95 -11.91
CA PHE A 126 3.80 -27.97 -13.24
C PHE A 126 4.72 -26.77 -13.51
N ASP A 127 4.76 -25.78 -12.61
CA ASP A 127 5.67 -24.66 -12.73
C ASP A 127 7.11 -25.11 -12.42
N LYS A 128 7.96 -25.03 -13.45
CA LYS A 128 9.38 -25.41 -13.40
C LYS A 128 10.31 -24.22 -13.19
N SER A 129 9.76 -23.02 -12.95
CA SER A 129 10.57 -21.85 -12.62
C SER A 129 11.42 -22.10 -11.38
N THR A 130 12.57 -21.42 -11.31
CA THR A 130 13.34 -21.39 -10.07
C THR A 130 12.55 -20.61 -9.04
N GLN A 131 12.37 -21.19 -7.86
CA GLN A 131 11.60 -20.56 -6.79
C GLN A 131 12.36 -20.57 -5.48
N THR A 132 12.24 -19.47 -4.74
CA THR A 132 12.81 -19.31 -3.40
C THR A 132 11.69 -19.03 -2.40
N THR A 133 11.74 -19.64 -1.22
CA THR A 133 10.77 -19.33 -0.16
C THR A 133 11.11 -18.01 0.54
N LEU A 134 10.14 -17.38 1.20
CA LEU A 134 10.41 -16.18 2.02
C LEU A 134 11.44 -16.48 3.11
N LEU A 135 11.40 -17.68 3.70
CA LEU A 135 12.37 -18.12 4.70
C LEU A 135 13.79 -18.18 4.12
N GLN A 136 13.97 -18.89 3.00
CA GLN A 136 15.27 -19.00 2.32
C GLN A 136 15.81 -17.64 1.90
N PHE A 137 14.93 -16.76 1.39
CA PHE A 137 15.30 -15.39 1.05
C PHE A 137 15.80 -14.62 2.28
N ALA A 138 15.08 -14.68 3.39
CA ALA A 138 15.43 -13.97 4.62
C ALA A 138 16.72 -14.50 5.24
N GLU A 139 16.97 -15.81 5.18
CA GLU A 139 18.23 -16.43 5.62
C GLU A 139 19.41 -15.98 4.76
N LYS A 140 19.28 -16.07 3.43
CA LYS A 140 20.35 -15.69 2.50
C LYS A 140 20.67 -14.18 2.54
N ASN A 141 19.66 -13.34 2.75
CA ASN A 141 19.79 -11.89 2.69
C ASN A 141 19.74 -11.20 4.06
N ARG A 142 20.02 -11.92 5.15
CA ARG A 142 19.88 -11.43 6.53
C ARG A 142 20.48 -10.03 6.77
N LYS A 143 21.66 -9.76 6.20
CA LYS A 143 22.38 -8.48 6.32
C LYS A 143 21.80 -7.34 5.47
N ASN A 144 21.01 -7.68 4.45
CA ASN A 144 20.45 -6.76 3.45
C ASN A 144 18.93 -6.58 3.58
N LEU A 145 18.30 -7.18 4.60
CA LEU A 145 16.87 -6.97 4.90
C LEU A 145 16.59 -5.51 5.32
N ILE A 146 17.57 -4.89 5.95
CA ILE A 146 17.52 -3.50 6.39
C ILE A 146 18.70 -2.73 5.79
N TYR A 147 18.47 -1.46 5.50
CA TYR A 147 19.50 -0.48 5.28
C TYR A 147 19.56 0.42 6.52
N ALA A 148 20.76 0.57 7.08
CA ALA A 148 21.03 1.48 8.18
C ALA A 148 22.07 2.50 7.73
N GLY A 149 21.77 3.78 7.89
CA GLY A 149 22.66 4.86 7.49
C GLY A 149 22.35 6.17 8.22
N PRO A 150 23.26 7.15 8.17
CA PRO A 150 23.03 8.46 8.77
C PRO A 150 21.79 9.11 8.14
N THR A 151 20.97 9.76 8.97
CA THR A 151 19.82 10.51 8.43
C THR A 151 20.31 11.68 7.59
N PRO A 152 19.91 11.78 6.32
CA PRO A 152 20.42 12.82 5.44
C PRO A 152 20.17 14.24 5.99
N GLY A 153 21.23 15.04 5.97
CA GLY A 153 21.19 16.43 6.42
C GLY A 153 21.05 16.63 7.93
N SER A 154 21.01 15.57 8.73
CA SER A 154 20.96 15.68 10.18
C SER A 154 22.28 16.20 10.72
N PHE A 155 22.23 17.18 11.62
CA PHE A 155 23.43 17.66 12.34
C PHE A 155 23.71 16.85 13.61
N ASP A 156 22.84 15.91 13.97
CA ASP A 156 23.08 14.93 15.01
C ASP A 156 23.58 13.59 14.44
N THR A 157 24.01 12.69 15.31
CA THR A 157 24.52 11.36 14.94
C THR A 157 23.38 10.34 14.77
N HIS A 158 22.20 10.75 14.32
CA HIS A 158 21.07 9.84 14.15
C HIS A 158 21.23 8.90 12.94
N TRP A 159 20.86 7.63 13.15
CA TRP A 159 20.86 6.59 12.12
C TRP A 159 19.43 6.15 11.78
N SER A 160 19.04 6.35 10.52
CA SER A 160 17.79 5.82 9.98
C SER A 160 17.95 4.32 9.69
N ILE A 161 16.95 3.53 10.09
CA ILE A 161 16.84 2.10 9.78
C ILE A 161 15.60 1.90 8.92
N VAL A 162 15.79 1.47 7.67
CA VAL A 162 14.70 1.25 6.71
C VAL A 162 14.74 -0.17 6.17
N GLY A 163 13.57 -0.76 5.89
CA GLY A 163 13.49 -2.05 5.21
C GLY A 163 13.90 -1.91 3.75
N SER A 164 14.60 -2.91 3.21
CA SER A 164 14.92 -2.91 1.78
C SER A 164 13.65 -3.00 0.93
N THR A 165 13.67 -2.39 -0.25
CA THR A 165 12.53 -2.42 -1.19
C THR A 165 12.13 -3.86 -1.52
N GLU A 166 13.09 -4.76 -1.62
CA GLU A 166 12.85 -6.16 -1.94
C GLU A 166 12.06 -6.88 -0.84
N ILE A 167 12.44 -6.75 0.45
CA ILE A 167 11.68 -7.39 1.52
C ILE A 167 10.28 -6.78 1.66
N LYS A 168 10.15 -5.45 1.51
CA LYS A 168 8.84 -4.77 1.53
C LYS A 168 7.91 -5.32 0.45
N LEU A 169 8.42 -5.48 -0.78
CA LEU A 169 7.67 -6.04 -1.89
C LEU A 169 7.23 -7.48 -1.61
N LYS A 170 8.15 -8.33 -1.14
CA LYS A 170 7.84 -9.73 -0.81
C LYS A 170 6.77 -9.81 0.28
N LEU A 171 6.94 -9.09 1.38
CA LEU A 171 5.94 -9.05 2.47
C LEU A 171 4.57 -8.58 1.98
N ARG A 172 4.52 -7.54 1.14
CA ARG A 172 3.27 -7.05 0.53
C ARG A 172 2.60 -8.13 -0.32
N ARG A 173 3.36 -8.83 -1.17
CA ARG A 173 2.84 -9.89 -2.04
C ARG A 173 2.36 -11.11 -1.25
N ALA A 174 3.09 -11.53 -0.22
CA ALA A 174 2.65 -12.59 0.69
C ALA A 174 1.33 -12.21 1.40
N PHE A 175 1.22 -10.98 1.89
CA PHE A 175 0.00 -10.52 2.55
C PHE A 175 -1.19 -10.47 1.59
N ARG A 176 -0.99 -10.07 0.32
CA ARG A 176 -2.04 -10.12 -0.70
C ARG A 176 -2.56 -11.52 -0.97
N LEU A 177 -1.73 -12.56 -0.87
CA LEU A 177 -2.18 -13.94 -1.03
C LEU A 177 -3.13 -14.35 0.11
N ILE A 178 -2.83 -13.95 1.35
CA ILE A 178 -3.74 -14.15 2.50
C ILE A 178 -5.08 -13.44 2.25
N GLN A 179 -5.04 -12.19 1.78
CA GLN A 179 -6.28 -11.48 1.44
C GLN A 179 -7.06 -12.13 0.30
N ALA A 180 -6.37 -12.64 -0.73
CA ALA A 180 -7.00 -13.35 -1.83
C ALA A 180 -7.70 -14.63 -1.34
N LEU A 181 -7.09 -15.40 -0.44
CA LEU A 181 -7.75 -16.53 0.21
C LEU A 181 -9.01 -16.10 0.97
N HIS A 182 -8.92 -15.04 1.77
CA HIS A 182 -10.05 -14.56 2.56
C HIS A 182 -11.22 -14.08 1.70
N LYS A 183 -10.94 -13.49 0.52
CA LYS A 183 -11.97 -13.10 -0.47
C LYS A 183 -12.70 -14.31 -1.06
N GLU A 184 -12.01 -15.44 -1.19
CA GLU A 184 -12.60 -16.73 -1.61
C GLU A 184 -13.21 -17.51 -0.43
N ASN A 185 -13.31 -16.89 0.75
CA ASN A 185 -13.79 -17.50 2.00
C ASN A 185 -12.99 -18.73 2.46
N ILE A 186 -11.68 -18.72 2.18
CA ILE A 186 -10.70 -19.72 2.59
C ILE A 186 -9.75 -19.08 3.62
N SER A 187 -9.33 -19.85 4.61
CA SER A 187 -8.32 -19.45 5.61
C SER A 187 -7.30 -20.56 5.80
N LEU A 188 -6.09 -20.18 6.22
CA LEU A 188 -5.05 -21.12 6.66
C LEU A 188 -5.11 -21.41 8.16
N CYS A 189 -6.06 -20.80 8.89
CA CYS A 189 -6.23 -20.87 10.34
C CYS A 189 -4.93 -20.65 11.13
N GLY A 190 -4.07 -19.77 10.65
CA GLY A 190 -2.77 -19.46 11.21
C GLY A 190 -1.72 -20.56 11.08
N LYS A 191 -1.98 -21.62 10.31
CA LYS A 191 -1.07 -22.75 10.14
C LYS A 191 -0.18 -22.55 8.91
N PHE A 192 0.76 -21.62 8.99
CA PHE A 192 1.77 -21.42 7.95
C PHE A 192 3.01 -20.71 8.53
N GLY A 193 4.11 -20.77 7.79
CA GLY A 193 5.33 -20.01 8.06
C GLY A 193 5.91 -19.41 6.77
N ALA A 194 7.10 -18.80 6.89
CA ALA A 194 7.78 -18.15 5.77
C ALA A 194 8.21 -19.15 4.68
N GLU A 195 8.32 -20.43 5.02
CA GLU A 195 8.57 -21.52 4.08
C GLU A 195 7.41 -21.81 3.11
N ASN A 196 6.19 -21.35 3.43
CA ASN A 196 5.01 -21.59 2.60
C ASN A 196 4.83 -20.54 1.50
N PHE A 197 5.55 -19.43 1.53
CA PHE A 197 5.45 -18.36 0.52
C PHE A 197 6.62 -18.46 -0.47
N PHE A 198 6.31 -18.84 -1.71
CA PHE A 198 7.25 -19.01 -2.80
C PHE A 198 7.29 -17.77 -3.69
N TYR A 199 8.48 -17.42 -4.17
CA TYR A 199 8.71 -16.36 -5.15
C TYR A 199 9.48 -16.93 -6.33
N ASP A 200 8.98 -16.70 -7.53
CA ASP A 200 9.72 -16.94 -8.77
C ASP A 200 10.75 -15.82 -9.05
N ASP A 201 11.45 -15.94 -10.18
CA ASP A 201 12.45 -14.97 -10.63
C ASP A 201 11.84 -13.58 -10.96
N ASP A 202 10.55 -13.54 -11.32
CA ASP A 202 9.76 -12.30 -11.52
C ASP A 202 9.13 -11.80 -10.20
N ASN A 203 9.56 -12.37 -9.07
CA ASN A 203 9.07 -12.13 -7.72
C ASN A 203 7.58 -12.47 -7.50
N ASN A 204 6.88 -13.12 -8.42
CA ASN A 204 5.47 -13.46 -8.23
C ASN A 204 5.35 -14.41 -7.05
N ALA A 205 4.43 -14.08 -6.15
CA ALA A 205 4.26 -14.86 -4.93
C ALA A 205 3.20 -15.94 -5.12
N ARG A 206 3.42 -17.12 -4.53
CA ARG A 206 2.44 -18.22 -4.43
C ARG A 206 2.54 -18.92 -3.08
N ILE A 207 1.43 -19.52 -2.65
CA ILE A 207 1.37 -20.36 -1.44
C ILE A 207 1.59 -21.82 -1.83
N GLY A 208 2.49 -22.50 -1.12
CA GLY A 208 2.79 -23.91 -1.36
C GLY A 208 3.21 -24.64 -0.10
N ASN A 209 3.54 -25.93 -0.26
CA ASN A 209 3.97 -26.82 0.84
C ASN A 209 3.00 -26.88 2.03
N LEU A 210 1.69 -26.83 1.76
CA LEU A 210 0.65 -26.98 2.78
C LEU A 210 0.29 -28.46 2.99
N MET A 211 -0.10 -28.81 4.22
CA MET A 211 -0.77 -30.05 4.62
C MET A 211 -2.29 -29.87 4.52
N GLU A 212 -3.04 -30.97 4.38
CA GLU A 212 -4.49 -30.92 4.14
C GLU A 212 -5.26 -30.18 5.23
N ASP A 213 -4.82 -30.30 6.48
CA ASP A 213 -5.45 -29.64 7.62
C ASP A 213 -5.06 -28.16 7.77
N ASN A 214 -4.24 -27.62 6.87
CA ASN A 214 -3.95 -26.19 6.84
C ASN A 214 -5.12 -25.38 6.27
N LEU A 215 -5.92 -25.93 5.35
CA LEU A 215 -7.00 -25.17 4.70
C LEU A 215 -8.34 -25.35 5.41
N LYS A 216 -9.01 -24.22 5.68
CA LYS A 216 -10.41 -24.18 6.10
C LYS A 216 -11.23 -23.40 5.07
N TYR A 217 -12.24 -24.05 4.52
CA TYR A 217 -13.23 -23.43 3.65
C TYR A 217 -14.42 -22.95 4.49
N GLY A 218 -15.09 -21.89 4.05
CA GLY A 218 -16.16 -21.28 4.84
C GLY A 218 -15.62 -20.50 6.05
N ALA A 219 -14.43 -19.92 5.93
CA ALA A 219 -13.72 -19.30 7.05
C ALA A 219 -14.48 -18.09 7.63
N ASP A 220 -14.67 -18.09 8.94
CA ASP A 220 -15.27 -16.97 9.65
C ASP A 220 -14.24 -15.87 9.97
N LEU A 221 -14.67 -14.82 10.68
CA LEU A 221 -13.79 -13.73 11.06
C LEU A 221 -12.70 -14.16 12.07
N SER A 222 -13.00 -15.13 12.94
CA SER A 222 -12.04 -15.65 13.91
C SER A 222 -10.92 -16.41 13.19
N ASP A 223 -11.26 -17.24 12.21
CA ASP A 223 -10.28 -17.97 11.40
C ASP A 223 -9.35 -17.00 10.64
N LYS A 224 -9.93 -15.99 10.00
CA LYS A 224 -9.18 -14.96 9.27
C LYS A 224 -8.25 -14.15 10.17
N ASN A 225 -8.67 -13.88 11.42
CA ASN A 225 -7.82 -13.20 12.40
C ASN A 225 -6.61 -14.06 12.82
N LEU A 226 -6.76 -15.39 12.93
CA LEU A 226 -5.63 -16.28 13.19
C LEU A 226 -4.57 -16.20 12.09
N ASP A 227 -4.98 -16.05 10.83
CA ASP A 227 -4.04 -15.85 9.72
C ASP A 227 -3.25 -14.54 9.88
N TYR A 228 -3.89 -13.46 10.30
CA TYR A 228 -3.21 -12.18 10.54
C TYR A 228 -2.23 -12.25 11.71
N GLU A 229 -2.63 -12.86 12.82
CA GLU A 229 -1.75 -13.06 13.99
C GLU A 229 -0.53 -13.92 13.63
N SER A 230 -0.74 -15.02 12.92
CA SER A 230 0.34 -15.89 12.45
C SER A 230 1.23 -15.19 11.43
N PHE A 231 0.67 -14.36 10.54
CA PHE A 231 1.49 -13.57 9.61
C PHE A 231 2.43 -12.63 10.37
N VAL A 232 1.93 -11.90 11.37
CA VAL A 232 2.76 -11.02 12.20
C VAL A 232 3.84 -11.83 12.94
N LYS A 233 3.48 -12.99 13.48
CA LYS A 233 4.42 -13.88 14.16
C LYS A 233 5.51 -14.38 13.21
N MET A 234 5.16 -14.82 12.01
CA MET A 234 6.08 -15.25 10.96
C MET A 234 7.08 -14.13 10.62
N VAL A 235 6.60 -12.91 10.37
CA VAL A 235 7.49 -11.78 10.04
C VAL A 235 8.47 -11.49 11.18
N LYS A 236 7.99 -11.48 12.43
CA LYS A 236 8.83 -11.19 13.60
C LYS A 236 9.82 -12.31 13.92
N LYS A 237 9.38 -13.57 13.84
CA LYS A 237 10.13 -14.73 14.38
C LYS A 237 10.93 -15.50 13.33
N GLU A 238 10.63 -15.33 12.05
CA GLU A 238 11.30 -16.07 10.97
C GLU A 238 11.99 -15.11 9.99
N VAL A 239 11.26 -14.10 9.49
CA VAL A 239 11.79 -13.16 8.50
C VAL A 239 12.84 -12.24 9.13
N PHE A 240 12.49 -11.52 10.21
CA PHE A 240 13.40 -10.61 10.91
C PHE A 240 14.05 -11.24 12.15
N VAL A 241 14.18 -12.57 12.19
CA VAL A 241 14.84 -13.22 13.33
C VAL A 241 16.25 -12.66 13.54
N ARG A 242 16.54 -12.22 14.78
CA ARG A 242 17.81 -11.58 15.18
C ARG A 242 18.17 -10.31 14.38
N THR A 243 17.19 -9.67 13.75
CA THR A 243 17.35 -8.41 13.03
C THR A 243 16.34 -7.40 13.55
N SER A 244 16.72 -6.13 13.67
CA SER A 244 15.78 -5.08 14.06
C SER A 244 14.72 -4.89 12.97
N ILE A 245 13.47 -4.71 13.39
CA ILE A 245 12.37 -4.40 12.47
C ILE A 245 12.29 -2.87 12.37
N PRO A 246 12.39 -2.28 11.16
CA PRO A 246 12.20 -0.85 10.95
C PRO A 246 10.88 -0.35 11.57
N ASN A 247 10.86 0.87 12.08
CA ASN A 247 9.70 1.45 12.76
C ASN A 247 8.42 1.39 11.90
N SER A 248 8.52 1.77 10.63
CA SER A 248 7.38 1.78 9.70
C SER A 248 6.81 0.39 9.43
N LEU A 249 7.66 -0.65 9.38
CA LEU A 249 7.20 -2.05 9.31
C LEU A 249 6.62 -2.52 10.65
N SER A 250 7.16 -2.06 11.77
CA SER A 250 6.60 -2.36 13.09
C SER A 250 5.19 -1.78 13.26
N GLU A 251 4.94 -0.56 12.76
CA GLU A 251 3.62 0.06 12.76
C GLU A 251 2.62 -0.68 11.86
N TRP A 252 3.07 -1.14 10.69
CA TRP A 252 2.28 -1.97 9.80
C TRP A 252 1.86 -3.29 10.48
N LEU A 253 2.81 -3.98 11.11
CA LEU A 253 2.54 -5.21 11.85
C LEU A 253 1.62 -4.97 13.06
N CYS A 254 1.76 -3.84 13.74
CA CYS A 254 0.90 -3.45 14.86
C CYS A 254 -0.55 -3.22 14.40
N LEU A 255 -0.73 -2.54 13.26
CA LEU A 255 -2.05 -2.34 12.66
C LEU A 255 -2.70 -3.67 12.30
N MET A 256 -1.95 -4.63 11.76
CA MET A 256 -2.45 -5.96 11.42
C MET A 256 -2.87 -6.75 12.67
N SER A 257 -2.08 -6.69 13.76
CA SER A 257 -2.41 -7.34 15.03
C SER A 257 -3.61 -6.75 15.75
N SER A 258 -3.98 -5.50 15.45
CA SER A 258 -5.10 -4.80 16.13
C SER A 258 -6.48 -5.17 15.56
N GLY A 259 -6.52 -6.06 14.56
CA GLY A 259 -7.74 -6.44 13.85
C GLY A 259 -7.89 -5.65 12.55
N VAL A 260 -8.06 -6.39 11.45
CA VAL A 260 -7.95 -5.84 10.08
C VAL A 260 -9.25 -5.20 9.57
N LYS A 261 -10.36 -5.32 10.31
CA LYS A 261 -11.73 -5.06 9.81
C LYS A 261 -11.89 -3.68 9.16
N GLY A 262 -11.95 -3.65 7.82
CA GLY A 262 -12.13 -2.45 7.00
C GLY A 262 -10.83 -1.72 6.64
N PHE A 263 -9.68 -2.17 7.13
CA PHE A 263 -8.35 -1.62 6.87
C PHE A 263 -7.51 -2.50 5.95
N GLU A 264 -8.09 -3.51 5.31
CA GLU A 264 -7.43 -4.43 4.37
C GLU A 264 -6.67 -3.66 3.27
N TYR A 265 -7.30 -2.63 2.70
CA TYR A 265 -6.68 -1.78 1.69
C TYR A 265 -5.49 -1.01 2.26
N LEU A 266 -5.66 -0.40 3.44
CA LEU A 266 -4.60 0.34 4.12
C LEU A 266 -3.40 -0.56 4.42
N LEU A 267 -3.60 -1.81 4.83
CA LEU A 267 -2.51 -2.74 5.09
C LEU A 267 -1.70 -3.09 3.84
N CYS A 268 -2.35 -3.19 2.67
CA CYS A 268 -1.66 -3.44 1.40
C CYS A 268 -0.88 -2.22 0.88
N HIS A 269 -1.34 -1.02 1.22
CA HIS A 269 -0.76 0.24 0.78
C HIS A 269 -0.11 1.03 1.91
N HIS A 270 0.24 0.36 3.00
CA HIS A 270 0.84 1.00 4.16
C HIS A 270 2.20 1.61 3.79
N ASP A 271 2.50 2.80 4.31
CA ASP A 271 3.75 3.53 4.05
C ASP A 271 5.01 2.69 4.32
N GLY A 272 4.98 1.87 5.38
CA GLY A 272 6.04 0.90 5.72
C GLY A 272 6.35 -0.15 4.65
N LEU A 273 5.42 -0.45 3.74
CA LEU A 273 5.61 -1.35 2.60
C LEU A 273 5.97 -0.62 1.29
N MET A 274 5.96 0.71 1.29
CA MET A 274 6.26 1.50 0.10
C MET A 274 7.77 1.72 -0.06
N GLU A 275 8.21 1.79 -1.31
CA GLU A 275 9.51 2.37 -1.64
C GLU A 275 9.52 3.87 -1.26
N PRO A 276 10.64 4.44 -0.81
CA PRO A 276 10.69 5.82 -0.34
C PRO A 276 10.07 6.90 -1.25
N ARG A 277 10.33 6.91 -2.56
CA ARG A 277 9.70 7.87 -3.49
C ARG A 277 8.19 7.64 -3.60
N GLN A 278 7.76 6.37 -3.62
CA GLN A 278 6.33 6.03 -3.57
C GLN A 278 5.68 6.56 -2.27
N ASN A 279 6.36 6.42 -1.14
CA ASN A 279 5.87 6.90 0.16
C ASN A 279 5.72 8.43 0.15
N ALA A 280 6.76 9.15 -0.29
CA ALA A 280 6.71 10.61 -0.43
C ALA A 280 5.57 11.07 -1.36
N SER A 281 5.38 10.37 -2.49
CA SER A 281 4.28 10.66 -3.43
C SER A 281 2.90 10.40 -2.84
N SER A 282 2.76 9.34 -2.04
CA SER A 282 1.53 8.99 -1.33
C SER A 282 1.16 10.07 -0.32
N PHE A 283 2.13 10.50 0.50
CA PHE A 283 1.95 11.60 1.46
C PHE A 283 1.42 12.87 0.80
N MET A 284 2.00 13.25 -0.34
CA MET A 284 1.59 14.46 -1.05
C MET A 284 0.19 14.35 -1.62
N SER A 285 -0.15 13.17 -2.14
CA SER A 285 -1.50 12.92 -2.63
C SER A 285 -2.53 12.98 -1.50
N LEU A 286 -2.20 12.44 -0.32
CA LEU A 286 -3.03 12.53 0.86
C LEU A 286 -3.14 13.98 1.37
N HIS A 287 -2.06 14.75 1.32
CA HIS A 287 -2.07 16.16 1.68
C HIS A 287 -2.96 16.99 0.75
N ASP A 288 -2.93 16.73 -0.57
CA ASP A 288 -3.83 17.42 -1.51
C ASP A 288 -5.30 17.14 -1.14
N ILE A 289 -5.65 15.88 -0.88
CA ILE A 289 -7.01 15.48 -0.45
C ILE A 289 -7.37 16.12 0.89
N PHE A 290 -6.42 16.19 1.82
CA PHE A 290 -6.60 16.82 3.12
C PHE A 290 -6.98 18.31 2.99
N LEU A 291 -6.39 19.02 2.02
CA LEU A 291 -6.79 20.40 1.72
C LEU A 291 -8.17 20.48 1.05
N GLU A 292 -8.52 19.53 0.17
CA GLU A 292 -9.83 19.49 -0.47
C GLU A 292 -10.95 19.29 0.57
N ILE A 293 -10.78 18.34 1.50
CA ILE A 293 -11.78 18.05 2.54
C ILE A 293 -11.96 19.20 3.54
N GLU A 294 -11.00 20.11 3.69
CA GLU A 294 -11.17 21.32 4.51
C GLU A 294 -12.43 22.10 4.08
N THR A 295 -12.70 22.12 2.78
CA THR A 295 -13.85 22.82 2.20
C THR A 295 -15.05 21.90 1.96
N SER A 296 -14.82 20.67 1.48
CA SER A 296 -15.91 19.77 1.09
C SER A 296 -16.51 18.97 2.25
N ASP A 297 -15.75 18.67 3.30
CA ASP A 297 -16.23 18.02 4.52
C ASP A 297 -15.46 18.51 5.76
N PRO A 298 -15.83 19.69 6.31
CA PRO A 298 -15.16 20.27 7.48
C PRO A 298 -15.17 19.36 8.72
N ALA A 299 -16.14 18.45 8.85
CA ALA A 299 -16.21 17.52 9.96
C ALA A 299 -15.17 16.40 9.83
N ALA A 300 -14.98 15.85 8.62
CA ALA A 300 -13.88 14.93 8.33
C ALA A 300 -12.52 15.60 8.54
N TYR A 301 -12.36 16.85 8.07
CA TYR A 301 -11.15 17.63 8.25
C TYR A 301 -10.79 17.79 9.74
N GLY A 302 -11.76 18.22 10.56
CA GLY A 302 -11.58 18.33 12.01
C GLY A 302 -11.26 17.00 12.69
N SER A 303 -11.84 15.89 12.21
CA SER A 303 -11.54 14.55 12.72
C SER A 303 -10.10 14.12 12.41
N VAL A 304 -9.60 14.40 11.20
CA VAL A 304 -8.19 14.13 10.84
C VAL A 304 -7.24 14.93 11.75
N LEU A 305 -7.51 16.22 11.95
CA LEU A 305 -6.71 17.07 12.85
C LEU A 305 -6.72 16.55 14.30
N SER A 306 -7.88 16.10 14.78
CA SER A 306 -8.02 15.52 16.12
C SER A 306 -7.22 14.23 16.29
N ASP A 307 -7.24 13.34 15.29
CA ASP A 307 -6.47 12.08 15.28
C ASP A 307 -4.94 12.32 15.27
N LEU A 308 -4.50 13.52 14.90
CA LEU A 308 -3.09 13.91 14.77
C LEU A 308 -2.63 14.95 15.80
N ARG A 309 -3.46 15.25 16.82
CA ARG A 309 -3.19 16.29 17.82
C ARG A 309 -1.87 16.11 18.59
N GLN A 310 -1.35 14.88 18.66
CA GLN A 310 -0.05 14.55 19.28
C GLN A 310 1.15 15.23 18.57
N TYR A 311 0.94 15.71 17.35
CA TYR A 311 1.92 16.43 16.55
C TYR A 311 1.78 17.95 16.62
N ASN A 312 0.89 18.49 17.47
CA ASN A 312 0.94 19.91 17.83
C ASN A 312 2.22 20.22 18.62
N TYR A 313 2.60 21.50 18.68
CA TYR A 313 3.85 21.95 19.31
C TYR A 313 5.10 21.30 18.68
N TRP A 314 5.07 21.13 17.37
CA TRP A 314 6.12 20.46 16.61
C TRP A 314 7.38 21.30 16.46
N LYS A 315 7.30 22.63 16.52
CA LYS A 315 8.45 23.52 16.35
C LYS A 315 9.51 23.32 17.42
N SER A 316 9.11 23.00 18.67
CA SER A 316 10.05 22.72 19.75
C SER A 316 10.80 21.40 19.55
N LYS A 317 10.22 20.50 18.76
CA LYS A 317 10.82 19.21 18.40
C LYS A 317 11.64 19.29 17.15
N MET A 318 11.61 20.38 16.37
CA MET A 318 12.29 20.50 15.08
C MET A 318 13.81 20.62 15.31
N PRO A 319 14.58 19.53 15.09
CA PRO A 319 16.00 19.55 15.31
C PRO A 319 16.69 20.05 14.05
N ASN A 320 17.99 20.14 14.20
CA ASN A 320 18.87 20.79 13.29
C ASN A 320 19.08 19.84 12.08
N ASN A 321 18.27 20.03 11.02
CA ASN A 321 18.42 19.33 9.75
C ASN A 321 18.47 20.34 8.60
N SER A 322 19.44 20.21 7.70
CA SER A 322 19.68 21.18 6.62
C SER A 322 18.50 21.32 5.66
N PHE A 323 17.78 20.23 5.35
CA PHE A 323 16.63 20.26 4.44
C PHE A 323 15.42 20.93 5.07
N LEU A 324 15.12 20.60 6.33
CA LEU A 324 14.04 21.24 7.08
C LEU A 324 14.33 22.74 7.28
N LYS A 325 15.58 23.08 7.62
CA LYS A 325 16.02 24.47 7.78
C LYS A 325 15.89 25.25 6.47
N SER A 326 16.36 24.70 5.35
CA SER A 326 16.23 25.33 4.02
C SER A 326 14.77 25.62 3.65
N THR A 327 13.84 24.74 4.03
CA THR A 327 12.40 24.97 3.80
C THR A 327 11.85 26.07 4.68
N LYS A 328 12.26 26.12 5.94
CA LYS A 328 11.81 27.14 6.90
C LYS A 328 12.31 28.54 6.50
N GLU A 329 13.53 28.60 5.98
CA GLU A 329 14.19 29.84 5.55
C GLU A 329 13.86 30.23 4.10
N TYR A 330 13.05 29.42 3.41
CA TYR A 330 12.65 29.68 2.04
C TYR A 330 11.89 31.01 1.93
N MET A 331 12.38 31.88 1.04
CA MET A 331 11.75 33.13 0.65
C MET A 331 10.91 32.88 -0.61
N ASP A 332 9.65 33.29 -0.58
CA ASP A 332 8.82 33.30 -1.77
C ASP A 332 9.29 34.37 -2.78
N LYS A 333 8.55 34.49 -3.90
CA LYS A 333 8.88 35.42 -4.98
C LYS A 333 8.86 36.89 -4.55
N ASP A 334 8.14 37.20 -3.46
CA ASP A 334 7.99 38.55 -2.91
C ASP A 334 9.01 38.80 -1.78
N GLY A 335 9.95 37.87 -1.56
CA GLY A 335 10.95 37.97 -0.51
C GLY A 335 10.36 37.78 0.89
N LYS A 336 9.24 37.07 1.04
CA LYS A 336 8.63 36.77 2.34
C LYS A 336 8.89 35.32 2.74
N GLN A 337 9.22 35.12 4.01
CA GLN A 337 9.23 33.78 4.60
C GLN A 337 7.81 33.32 4.88
N ILE A 338 7.56 32.03 4.65
CA ILE A 338 6.28 31.40 5.01
C ILE A 338 6.25 31.23 6.54
N GLU A 339 5.30 31.88 7.18
CA GLU A 339 5.08 31.71 8.62
C GLU A 339 4.21 30.47 8.88
N TYR A 340 4.76 29.51 9.62
CA TYR A 340 4.04 28.30 10.05
C TYR A 340 3.55 28.48 11.48
N LYS A 341 2.32 28.07 11.80
CA LYS A 341 1.82 27.92 13.15
C LYS A 341 2.37 26.65 13.79
N ASP A 342 2.32 26.57 15.12
CA ASP A 342 2.82 25.42 15.88
C ASP A 342 1.74 24.34 16.09
N ASP A 343 1.00 24.04 15.03
CA ASP A 343 -0.08 23.05 14.99
C ASP A 343 0.16 22.02 13.88
N VAL A 344 -0.58 20.91 13.94
CA VAL A 344 -0.40 19.81 12.99
C VAL A 344 -0.79 20.17 11.56
N LYS A 345 -1.71 21.12 11.36
CA LYS A 345 -2.06 21.63 10.03
C LYS A 345 -0.83 22.23 9.37
N ASP A 346 -0.14 23.11 10.08
CA ASP A 346 1.03 23.79 9.54
C ASP A 346 2.29 22.89 9.56
N LEU A 347 2.34 21.83 10.38
CA LEU A 347 3.34 20.76 10.22
C LEU A 347 3.16 20.02 8.88
N LEU A 348 1.94 19.59 8.55
CA LEU A 348 1.66 18.92 7.28
C LEU A 348 1.99 19.82 6.09
N ARG A 349 1.64 21.11 6.18
CA ARG A 349 1.99 22.13 5.18
C ARG A 349 3.50 22.32 5.07
N PHE A 350 4.22 22.34 6.19
CA PHE A 350 5.67 22.44 6.23
C PHE A 350 6.32 21.24 5.53
N LEU A 351 5.92 20.01 5.86
CA LEU A 351 6.47 18.80 5.24
C LEU A 351 6.16 18.72 3.74
N ARG A 352 4.96 19.14 3.33
CA ARG A 352 4.60 19.31 1.92
C ARG A 352 5.57 20.27 1.22
N ASN A 353 5.90 21.38 1.87
CA ASN A 353 6.85 22.36 1.34
C ASN A 353 8.29 21.85 1.37
N CYS A 354 8.68 21.00 2.33
CA CYS A 354 10.00 20.36 2.34
C CYS A 354 10.23 19.55 1.08
N ARG A 355 9.24 18.75 0.67
CA ARG A 355 9.34 18.02 -0.59
C ARG A 355 9.40 18.97 -1.79
N ARG A 356 8.61 20.06 -1.80
CA ARG A 356 8.54 20.99 -2.94
C ARG A 356 9.81 21.82 -3.12
N HIS A 357 10.47 22.23 -2.03
CA HIS A 357 11.55 23.21 -2.08
C HIS A 357 12.93 22.65 -1.73
N ALA A 358 13.04 21.76 -0.74
CA ALA A 358 14.33 21.27 -0.25
C ALA A 358 14.71 19.88 -0.76
N ALA A 359 13.73 18.98 -0.89
CA ALA A 359 13.95 17.58 -1.26
C ALA A 359 13.50 17.24 -2.69
N GLN A 360 13.32 18.24 -3.57
CA GLN A 360 12.78 18.02 -4.92
C GLN A 360 13.54 16.94 -5.72
N PHE A 361 14.85 16.82 -5.53
CA PHE A 361 15.69 15.78 -6.16
C PHE A 361 16.04 14.61 -5.24
N LYS A 362 15.53 14.60 -4.01
CA LYS A 362 15.89 13.67 -2.92
C LYS A 362 14.66 13.06 -2.26
N GLU A 363 13.65 12.75 -3.07
CA GLU A 363 12.36 12.22 -2.58
C GLU A 363 12.51 10.88 -1.85
N ASP A 364 13.56 10.14 -2.17
CA ASP A 364 13.96 8.91 -1.52
C ASP A 364 14.49 9.10 -0.09
N GLU A 365 15.02 10.29 0.23
CA GLU A 365 15.46 10.64 1.59
C GLU A 365 14.32 11.14 2.48
N PHE A 366 13.23 11.68 1.89
CA PHE A 366 12.16 12.36 2.60
C PHE A 366 11.53 11.54 3.74
N PRO A 367 11.13 10.27 3.54
CA PRO A 367 10.51 9.49 4.62
C PRO A 367 11.45 9.28 5.82
N SER A 368 12.75 9.11 5.58
CA SER A 368 13.74 8.91 6.63
C SER A 368 13.96 10.17 7.47
N ILE A 369 13.93 11.35 6.84
CA ILE A 369 14.01 12.64 7.54
C ILE A 369 12.75 12.85 8.39
N VAL A 370 11.57 12.57 7.84
CA VAL A 370 10.30 12.71 8.57
C VAL A 370 10.23 11.74 9.75
N ASP A 371 10.57 10.45 9.56
CA ASP A 371 10.48 9.45 10.63
C ASP A 371 11.46 9.71 11.77
N HIS A 372 12.60 10.35 11.50
CA HIS A 372 13.54 10.76 12.56
C HIS A 372 12.92 11.78 13.52
N PHE A 373 12.27 12.82 12.99
CA PHE A 373 11.80 13.96 13.78
C PHE A 373 10.34 13.86 14.21
N TYR A 374 9.53 13.19 13.40
CA TYR A 374 8.12 12.96 13.65
C TYR A 374 7.83 11.47 13.45
N PRO A 375 8.32 10.59 14.34
CA PRO A 375 8.10 9.16 14.23
C PRO A 375 6.62 8.85 14.00
N LYS A 376 6.35 7.96 13.04
CA LYS A 376 5.00 7.49 12.68
C LYS A 376 4.07 8.53 12.03
N LEU A 377 4.45 9.80 11.88
CA LEU A 377 3.55 10.84 11.37
C LEU A 377 2.94 10.47 10.00
N MET A 378 3.74 9.93 9.10
CA MET A 378 3.26 9.53 7.77
C MET A 378 2.22 8.40 7.87
N CYS A 379 2.49 7.42 8.72
CA CYS A 379 1.60 6.30 9.01
C CYS A 379 0.29 6.77 9.68
N ASP A 380 0.39 7.62 10.70
CA ASP A 380 -0.76 8.16 11.43
C ASP A 380 -1.63 9.04 10.52
N PHE A 381 -1.00 9.88 9.69
CA PHE A 381 -1.71 10.68 8.69
C PHE A 381 -2.42 9.80 7.66
N GLN A 382 -1.75 8.75 7.16
CA GLN A 382 -2.35 7.79 6.25
C GLN A 382 -3.55 7.08 6.89
N LYS A 383 -3.42 6.62 8.14
CA LYS A 383 -4.50 6.01 8.92
C LYS A 383 -5.67 6.97 9.09
N ALA A 384 -5.43 8.21 9.48
CA ALA A 384 -6.46 9.23 9.70
C ALA A 384 -7.23 9.54 8.40
N MET A 385 -6.54 9.74 7.29
CA MET A 385 -7.16 9.96 5.99
C MET A 385 -7.97 8.76 5.52
N PHE A 386 -7.43 7.54 5.70
CA PHE A 386 -8.13 6.32 5.30
C PHE A 386 -9.40 6.08 6.13
N LYS A 387 -9.39 6.37 7.44
CA LYS A 387 -10.61 6.30 8.27
C LYS A 387 -11.72 7.19 7.71
N GLN A 388 -11.40 8.42 7.30
CA GLN A 388 -12.39 9.33 6.72
C GLN A 388 -12.87 8.89 5.34
N TRP A 389 -11.95 8.43 4.49
CA TRP A 389 -12.30 7.87 3.18
C TRP A 389 -13.26 6.68 3.31
N HIS A 390 -12.93 5.72 4.18
CA HIS A 390 -13.77 4.56 4.40
C HIS A 390 -15.14 4.92 5.01
N ARG A 391 -15.21 5.99 5.82
CA ARG A 391 -16.49 6.54 6.30
C ARG A 391 -17.34 7.08 5.15
N LEU A 392 -16.75 7.86 4.24
CA LEU A 392 -17.42 8.43 3.07
C LEU A 392 -17.91 7.34 2.11
N LEU A 393 -17.05 6.36 1.81
CA LEU A 393 -17.39 5.25 0.92
C LEU A 393 -18.55 4.41 1.47
N LYS A 394 -18.60 4.19 2.79
CA LYS A 394 -19.74 3.54 3.45
C LYS A 394 -21.01 4.38 3.41
N ALA A 395 -20.90 5.70 3.52
CA ALA A 395 -22.05 6.59 3.45
C ALA A 395 -22.65 6.59 2.04
N GLU A 396 -21.81 6.65 1.00
CA GLU A 396 -22.24 6.56 -0.41
C GLU A 396 -22.94 5.23 -0.70
N LEU A 397 -22.34 4.10 -0.34
CA LEU A 397 -22.95 2.77 -0.50
C LEU A 397 -24.29 2.65 0.26
N SER A 398 -24.40 3.23 1.45
CA SER A 398 -25.64 3.20 2.23
C SER A 398 -26.72 4.08 1.60
N ALA A 399 -26.35 5.23 1.02
CA ALA A 399 -27.27 6.11 0.31
C ALA A 399 -27.78 5.46 -0.98
N GLU A 400 -26.91 4.80 -1.75
CA GLU A 400 -27.32 4.04 -2.94
C GLU A 400 -28.33 2.94 -2.59
N LEU A 401 -28.10 2.21 -1.49
CA LEU A 401 -29.02 1.18 -0.98
C LEU A 401 -30.38 1.75 -0.53
N GLN A 402 -30.45 3.01 -0.09
CA GLN A 402 -31.71 3.68 0.27
C GLN A 402 -32.45 4.26 -0.93
N THR A 403 -31.75 4.52 -2.04
CA THR A 403 -32.34 4.99 -3.30
C THR A 403 -32.83 3.87 -4.21
N LEU A 404 -32.54 2.61 -3.87
CA LEU A 404 -33.18 1.46 -4.52
C LEU A 404 -34.66 1.42 -4.09
N PRO A 405 -35.62 1.40 -5.04
CA PRO A 405 -37.02 1.34 -4.69
C PRO A 405 -37.29 0.09 -3.85
N ALA A 406 -38.12 0.21 -2.82
CA ALA A 406 -38.48 -0.87 -1.88
C ALA A 406 -39.17 -2.09 -2.53
N ASP A 407 -39.31 -2.10 -3.86
CA ASP A 407 -40.04 -3.08 -4.66
C ASP A 407 -39.14 -3.94 -5.58
N THR A 408 -37.98 -4.40 -5.09
CA THR A 408 -37.40 -5.65 -5.60
C THR A 408 -37.72 -6.80 -4.65
N GLY A 409 -39.02 -7.10 -4.56
CA GLY A 409 -39.48 -8.41 -4.14
C GLY A 409 -39.02 -9.45 -5.14
N VAL A 410 -37.99 -10.22 -4.78
CA VAL A 410 -37.74 -11.54 -5.38
C VAL A 410 -37.71 -12.53 -4.23
N LEU A 411 -38.76 -13.35 -4.22
CA LEU A 411 -38.94 -14.58 -3.46
C LEU A 411 -37.79 -15.57 -3.68
#